data_AF-A0A916EIQ1-F1
#
_entry.id   AF-A0A916EIQ1-F1
#
_cell.length_a   1.000
_cell.length_b   1.000
_cell.length_c   1.000
_cell.angle_alpha   90.00
_cell.angle_beta   90.00
_cell.angle_gamma   90.00
#
_symmetry.space_group_name_H-M   'P 1'
#
loop_
_entity.id
_entity.type
_entity.pdbx_description
1 polymer ?
#
loop_
_entity_poly.entity_id
_entity_poly.type
_entity_poly.pdbx_seq_one_letter_code
_entity_poly.pdbx_strand_id
1 'polypeptide(L)'
;MNLLIGLLNNAIEEDNNRVSYLLQKAEILAEIELFYLLPHQRRWETWFPEVMYYYADVDKTQVEIKKLIKNGEWDNKEFTEMWQILFKVLQIEYNPDDNKVILEKVKSNDEKLDKLDKLEKLEEKLEKLDKLEEKSDKLEILEKSQCEILEKLGKLETLEKSHCEILDKLEKLLERNAC
;
A
#
# COMPACT_ATOMS: atom_id res chain seq x y z
N MET A 1 -20.23 -33.66 9.54
CA MET A 1 -19.92 -32.94 10.80
C MET A 1 -18.54 -33.32 11.37
N ASN A 2 -18.15 -34.60 11.38
CA ASN A 2 -16.85 -35.03 11.95
C ASN A 2 -15.60 -34.59 11.15
N LEU A 3 -15.70 -34.47 9.82
CA LEU A 3 -14.61 -33.93 8.99
C LEU A 3 -14.30 -32.47 9.33
N LEU A 4 -15.34 -31.67 9.55
CA LEU A 4 -15.18 -30.25 9.89
C LEU A 4 -14.51 -30.08 11.26
N ILE A 5 -14.89 -30.93 12.22
CA ILE A 5 -14.28 -30.98 13.56
C ILE A 5 -12.81 -31.41 13.47
N GLY A 6 -12.49 -32.40 12.63
CA GLY A 6 -11.11 -32.84 12.42
C GLY A 6 -10.22 -31.78 11.75
N LEU A 7 -10.74 -31.08 10.74
CA LEU A 7 -10.04 -29.97 10.09
C LEU A 7 -9.83 -28.79 11.04
N LEU A 8 -10.84 -28.47 11.85
CA LEU A 8 -10.74 -27.41 12.86
C LEU A 8 -9.71 -27.75 13.93
N ASN A 9 -9.65 -28.99 14.41
CA ASN A 9 -8.68 -29.40 15.41
C ASN A 9 -7.25 -29.28 14.89
N ASN A 10 -7.00 -29.69 13.65
CA ASN A 10 -5.69 -29.58 13.02
C ASN A 10 -5.27 -28.10 12.86
N ALA A 11 -6.17 -27.23 12.43
CA ALA A 11 -5.90 -25.80 12.32
C ALA A 11 -5.62 -25.15 13.69
N ILE A 12 -6.38 -25.53 14.73
CA ILE A 12 -6.14 -25.08 16.11
C ILE A 12 -4.77 -25.55 16.60
N GLU A 13 -4.37 -26.79 16.31
CA GLU A 13 -3.08 -27.33 16.75
C GLU A 13 -1.90 -26.63 16.05
N GLU A 14 -2.05 -26.28 14.78
CA GLU A 14 -1.07 -25.51 14.00
C GLU A 14 -0.95 -24.06 14.51
N ASP A 15 -2.08 -23.44 14.89
CA ASP A 15 -2.15 -22.05 15.35
C ASP A 15 -2.01 -21.87 16.88
N ASN A 16 -1.99 -22.95 17.67
CA ASN A 16 -1.80 -22.91 19.13
C ASN A 16 -0.34 -22.64 19.51
N ASN A 17 0.18 -21.54 18.99
CA ASN A 17 1.52 -21.05 19.28
C ASN A 17 1.45 -20.00 20.39
N ARG A 18 2.07 -20.33 21.53
CA ARG A 18 2.20 -19.41 22.67
C ARG A 18 2.86 -18.09 22.28
N VAL A 19 3.79 -18.10 21.32
CA VAL A 19 4.46 -16.89 20.83
C VAL A 19 3.47 -16.00 20.11
N SER A 20 2.68 -16.55 19.17
CA SER A 20 1.64 -15.80 18.44
C SER A 20 0.59 -15.21 19.38
N TYR A 21 0.16 -15.96 20.40
CA TYR A 21 -0.76 -15.46 21.43
C TYR A 21 -0.19 -14.26 22.19
N LEU A 22 1.08 -14.33 22.60
CA LEU A 22 1.72 -13.22 23.32
C LEU A 22 1.92 -11.99 22.42
N LEU A 23 2.24 -12.20 21.14
CA LEU A 23 2.36 -11.14 20.16
C LEU A 23 1.03 -10.40 19.97
N GLN A 24 -0.06 -11.13 19.69
CA GLN A 24 -1.40 -10.55 19.57
C GLN A 24 -1.81 -9.82 20.85
N LYS A 25 -1.50 -10.38 22.02
CA LYS A 25 -1.78 -9.72 23.30
C LYS A 25 -1.01 -8.41 23.45
N ALA A 26 0.23 -8.34 22.99
CA ALA A 26 1.03 -7.12 23.01
C ALA A 26 0.50 -6.07 22.01
N GLU A 27 0.12 -6.49 20.80
CA GLU A 27 -0.50 -5.63 19.80
C GLU A 27 -1.80 -5.00 20.33
N ILE A 28 -2.69 -5.82 20.88
CA ILE A 28 -3.95 -5.33 21.48
C ILE A 28 -3.67 -4.36 22.63
N LEU A 29 -2.64 -4.62 23.46
CA LEU A 29 -2.29 -3.72 24.56
C LEU A 29 -1.79 -2.37 24.03
N ALA A 30 -0.98 -2.36 22.98
CA ALA A 30 -0.47 -1.15 22.32
C ALA A 30 -1.61 -0.35 21.66
N GLU A 31 -2.57 -1.02 21.02
CA GLU A 31 -3.78 -0.38 20.48
C GLU A 31 -4.63 0.27 21.58
N ILE A 32 -4.84 -0.45 22.69
CA ILE A 32 -5.54 0.10 23.86
C ILE A 32 -4.83 1.35 24.38
N GLU A 33 -3.50 1.29 24.52
CA GLU A 33 -2.71 2.42 24.99
C GLU A 33 -2.80 3.63 24.05
N LEU A 34 -2.70 3.40 22.74
CA LEU A 34 -2.65 4.46 21.75
C LEU A 34 -4.01 5.12 21.52
N PHE A 35 -5.09 4.34 21.46
CA PHE A 35 -6.41 4.81 21.05
C PHE A 35 -7.40 5.04 22.20
N TYR A 36 -7.27 4.31 23.30
CA TYR A 36 -8.30 4.26 24.34
C TYR A 36 -7.88 4.87 25.69
N LEU A 37 -6.60 5.18 25.90
CA LEU A 37 -6.11 5.78 27.16
C LEU A 37 -5.84 7.29 27.06
N LEU A 38 -6.35 8.04 28.04
CA LEU A 38 -6.04 9.46 28.19
C LEU A 38 -4.60 9.67 28.69
N PRO A 39 -3.94 10.81 28.40
CA PRO A 39 -2.54 11.05 28.77
C PRO A 39 -2.22 10.87 30.25
N HIS A 40 -3.19 11.09 31.14
CA HIS A 40 -2.99 10.91 32.58
C HIS A 40 -3.09 9.45 33.03
N GLN A 41 -3.86 8.61 32.33
CA GLN A 41 -3.99 7.18 32.61
C GLN A 41 -2.74 6.42 32.19
N ARG A 42 -2.11 6.83 31.08
CA ARG A 42 -0.81 6.28 30.64
C ARG A 42 0.34 6.55 31.60
N ARG A 43 0.19 7.54 32.49
CA ARG A 43 1.17 7.87 33.53
C ARG A 43 0.91 7.18 34.86
N TRP A 44 -0.07 6.27 34.94
CA TRP A 44 -0.31 5.49 36.15
C TRP A 44 0.68 4.35 36.24
N GLU A 45 1.72 4.53 37.05
CA GLU A 45 2.77 3.53 37.28
C GLU A 45 2.22 2.17 37.73
N THR A 46 1.08 2.15 38.43
CA THR A 46 0.41 0.92 38.86
C THR A 46 -0.08 0.07 37.68
N TRP A 47 -0.41 0.70 36.55
CA TRP A 47 -0.94 0.04 35.35
C TRP A 47 0.12 -0.11 34.27
N PHE A 48 1.01 0.89 34.14
CA PHE A 48 2.13 0.93 33.20
C PHE A 48 3.41 1.25 33.95
N PRO A 49 4.08 0.24 34.53
CA PRO A 49 5.33 0.46 35.23
C PRO A 49 6.43 0.85 34.25
N GLU A 50 7.30 1.77 34.68
CA GLU A 50 8.47 2.18 33.88
C GLU A 50 9.47 1.02 33.68
N VAL A 51 9.53 0.09 34.65
CA VAL A 51 10.42 -1.09 34.60
C VAL A 51 9.63 -2.35 34.95
N MET A 52 9.73 -3.37 34.09
CA MET A 52 9.16 -4.70 34.33
C MET A 52 10.26 -5.72 34.67
N TYR A 53 10.19 -6.29 35.87
CA TYR A 53 11.07 -7.39 36.27
C TYR A 53 10.52 -8.72 35.76
N TYR A 54 11.28 -9.40 34.92
CA TYR A 54 10.97 -10.76 34.48
C TYR A 54 12.07 -11.73 34.92
N TYR A 55 11.65 -12.93 35.33
CA TYR A 55 12.58 -14.02 35.57
C TYR A 55 12.77 -14.79 34.27
N ALA A 56 14.01 -14.88 33.80
CA ALA A 56 14.40 -15.73 32.69
C ALA A 56 15.47 -16.73 33.15
N ASP A 57 15.34 -17.94 32.65
CA ASP A 57 16.28 -19.03 32.87
C ASP A 57 17.51 -18.82 31.99
N VAL A 58 18.68 -18.62 32.62
CA VAL A 58 19.94 -18.26 31.96
C VAL A 58 20.29 -19.25 30.86
N ASP A 59 20.14 -20.55 31.12
CA ASP A 59 20.55 -21.60 30.18
C ASP A 59 19.66 -21.59 28.94
N LYS A 60 18.34 -21.44 29.13
CA LYS A 60 17.38 -21.37 28.01
C LYS A 60 17.58 -20.11 27.18
N THR A 61 17.80 -18.98 27.84
CA THR A 61 18.05 -17.70 27.17
C THR A 61 19.31 -17.77 26.30
N GLN A 62 20.39 -18.35 26.80
CA GLN A 62 21.61 -18.54 26.00
C GLN A 62 21.37 -19.40 24.75
N VAL A 63 20.63 -20.50 24.88
CA VAL A 63 20.34 -21.41 23.76
C VAL A 63 19.53 -20.71 22.67
N GLU A 64 18.48 -19.98 23.05
CA GLU A 64 17.64 -19.26 22.07
C GLU A 64 18.40 -18.12 21.40
N ILE A 65 19.20 -17.35 22.14
CA ILE A 65 20.03 -16.28 21.56
C ILE A 65 20.99 -16.85 20.51
N LYS A 66 21.71 -17.94 20.83
CA LYS A 66 22.62 -18.59 19.87
C LYS A 66 21.89 -19.08 18.63
N LYS A 67 20.67 -19.60 18.79
CA LYS A 67 19.82 -20.06 17.68
C LYS A 67 19.39 -18.88 16.79
N LEU A 68 18.95 -17.76 17.37
CA LEU A 68 18.56 -16.56 16.63
C LEU A 68 19.72 -15.95 15.85
N ILE A 69 20.92 -15.88 16.46
CA ILE A 69 22.14 -15.43 15.79
C ILE A 69 22.46 -16.33 14.60
N LYS A 70 22.39 -17.66 14.77
CA LYS A 70 22.66 -18.63 13.69
C LYS A 70 21.65 -18.51 12.54
N ASN A 71 20.40 -18.23 12.85
CA ASN A 71 19.33 -18.07 11.86
C ASN A 71 19.35 -16.70 11.17
N GLY A 72 20.11 -15.72 11.69
CA GLY A 72 20.13 -14.35 11.18
C GLY A 72 18.87 -13.54 11.52
N GLU A 73 18.04 -14.03 12.44
CA GLU A 73 16.78 -13.40 12.89
C GLU A 73 17.00 -12.41 14.04
N TRP A 74 18.24 -12.28 14.52
CA TRP A 74 18.59 -11.36 15.59
C TRP A 74 18.71 -9.92 15.07
N ASP A 75 17.67 -9.11 15.28
CA ASP A 75 17.70 -7.70 14.90
C ASP A 75 18.54 -6.89 15.91
N ASN A 76 19.69 -6.39 15.46
CA ASN A 76 20.67 -5.68 16.28
C ASN A 76 20.63 -4.15 16.07
N LYS A 77 19.60 -3.63 15.41
CA LYS A 77 19.49 -2.20 15.10
C LYS A 77 19.06 -1.34 16.28
N GLU A 78 18.23 -1.89 17.18
CA GLU A 78 17.71 -1.17 18.35
C GLU A 78 18.29 -1.72 19.64
N PHE A 79 18.59 -0.84 20.59
CA PHE A 79 19.06 -1.16 21.95
C PHE A 79 20.45 -1.82 22.07
N THR A 80 21.40 -1.44 21.22
CA THR A 80 22.79 -1.96 21.19
C THR A 80 23.47 -2.02 22.57
N GLU A 81 23.27 -0.99 23.40
CA GLU A 81 23.85 -0.93 24.76
C GLU A 81 23.29 -2.01 25.69
N MET A 82 21.98 -2.26 25.66
CA MET A 82 21.35 -3.31 26.46
C MET A 82 21.83 -4.70 26.02
N TRP A 83 22.00 -4.91 24.71
CA TRP A 83 22.51 -6.19 24.20
C TRP A 83 23.94 -6.49 24.64
N GLN A 84 24.81 -5.48 24.65
CA GLN A 84 26.18 -5.64 25.16
C GLN A 84 26.20 -6.03 26.64
N ILE A 85 25.35 -5.40 27.45
CA ILE A 85 25.19 -5.74 28.86
C ILE A 85 24.66 -7.17 29.00
N LEU A 86 23.65 -7.55 28.22
CA LEU A 86 23.07 -8.89 28.24
C LEU A 86 24.10 -9.96 27.88
N PHE A 87 24.85 -9.80 26.79
CA PHE A 87 25.88 -10.76 26.39
C PHE A 87 27.00 -10.87 27.42
N LYS A 88 27.36 -9.76 28.07
CA LYS A 88 28.32 -9.76 29.17
C LYS A 88 27.80 -10.54 30.39
N VAL A 89 26.54 -10.34 30.77
CA VAL A 89 25.90 -11.07 31.90
C VAL A 89 25.75 -12.55 31.58
N LEU A 90 25.36 -12.88 30.35
CA LEU A 90 25.18 -14.26 29.89
C LEU A 90 26.51 -14.93 29.48
N GLN A 91 27.64 -14.24 29.54
CA GLN A 91 28.97 -14.75 29.12
C GLN A 91 28.97 -15.35 27.71
N ILE A 92 28.22 -14.75 26.79
CA ILE A 92 28.20 -15.15 25.39
C ILE A 92 29.36 -14.44 24.68
N GLU A 93 30.28 -15.20 24.09
CA GLU A 93 31.30 -14.64 23.19
C GLU A 93 30.61 -14.09 21.94
N TYR A 94 30.41 -12.77 21.91
CA TYR A 94 29.90 -12.03 20.77
C TYR A 94 31.02 -11.14 20.23
N ASN A 95 31.52 -11.45 19.04
CA ASN A 95 32.58 -10.68 18.41
C ASN A 95 31.95 -9.57 17.55
N PRO A 96 32.08 -8.29 17.93
CA PRO A 96 31.49 -7.18 17.17
C PRO A 96 32.13 -6.99 15.78
N ASP A 97 33.27 -7.62 15.51
CA ASP A 97 33.98 -7.52 14.22
C ASP A 97 33.27 -8.25 13.06
N ASP A 98 32.42 -9.25 13.34
CA ASP A 98 31.58 -9.88 12.31
C ASP A 98 30.54 -8.90 11.74
N ASN A 99 30.16 -7.86 12.50
CA ASN A 99 29.31 -6.78 12.01
C ASN A 99 30.00 -5.90 10.97
N LYS A 100 31.34 -5.90 10.86
CA LYS A 100 32.05 -5.05 9.88
C LYS A 100 31.83 -5.54 8.44
N VAL A 101 31.82 -6.85 8.26
CA VAL A 101 31.51 -7.52 6.99
C VAL A 101 30.03 -7.34 6.62
N ILE A 102 29.15 -7.33 7.63
CA ILE A 102 27.72 -7.05 7.44
C ILE A 102 27.52 -5.56 7.10
N LEU A 103 28.20 -4.63 7.76
CA LEU A 103 28.17 -3.18 7.49
C LEU A 103 28.62 -2.82 6.07
N GLU A 104 29.67 -3.46 5.55
CA GLU A 104 30.09 -3.25 4.15
C GLU A 104 29.04 -3.76 3.14
N LYS A 105 28.40 -4.90 3.43
CA LYS A 105 27.26 -5.39 2.63
C LYS A 105 26.03 -4.48 2.74
N VAL A 106 25.75 -3.91 3.90
CA VAL A 106 24.64 -2.95 4.08
C VAL A 106 24.90 -1.67 3.29
N LYS A 107 26.11 -1.10 3.35
CA LYS A 107 26.48 0.09 2.54
C LYS A 107 26.31 -0.15 1.03
N SER A 108 26.68 -1.33 0.55
CA SER A 108 26.47 -1.72 -0.85
C SER A 108 24.99 -1.87 -1.22
N ASN A 109 24.11 -2.15 -0.25
CA ASN A 109 22.67 -2.28 -0.47
C ASN A 109 21.95 -0.94 -0.39
N ASP A 110 22.42 0.01 0.43
CA ASP A 110 21.88 1.38 0.47
C ASP A 110 21.98 2.07 -0.90
N GLU A 111 23.10 1.88 -1.63
CA GLU A 111 23.26 2.39 -3.01
C GLU A 111 22.28 1.76 -4.02
N LYS A 112 21.76 0.57 -3.73
CA LYS A 112 20.72 -0.07 -4.56
C LYS A 112 19.33 0.44 -4.18
N LEU A 113 19.10 0.78 -2.91
CA LEU A 113 17.86 1.38 -2.42
C LEU A 113 17.61 2.75 -3.08
N ASP A 114 18.65 3.60 -3.16
CA ASP A 114 18.57 4.91 -3.84
C ASP A 114 18.23 4.81 -5.34
N LYS A 115 18.53 3.66 -5.98
CA LYS A 115 18.15 3.39 -7.37
C LYS A 115 16.71 2.88 -7.47
N LEU A 116 16.23 2.17 -6.45
CA LEU A 116 14.84 1.69 -6.35
C LEU A 116 13.86 2.86 -6.20
N ASP A 117 14.16 3.82 -5.32
CA ASP A 117 13.34 5.03 -5.12
C ASP A 117 13.21 5.89 -6.39
N LYS A 118 14.23 5.83 -7.26
CA LYS A 118 14.20 6.50 -8.57
C LYS A 118 13.32 5.76 -9.57
N LEU A 119 13.24 4.43 -9.48
CA LEU A 119 12.36 3.60 -10.32
C LEU A 119 10.89 3.78 -9.92
N GLU A 120 10.59 3.83 -8.62
CA GLU A 120 9.22 4.07 -8.13
C GLU A 120 8.68 5.44 -8.62
N LYS A 121 9.51 6.48 -8.57
CA LYS A 121 9.18 7.80 -9.14
C LYS A 121 9.00 7.81 -10.67
N LEU A 122 9.55 6.82 -11.39
CA LEU A 122 9.34 6.66 -12.83
C LEU A 122 8.04 5.90 -13.13
N GLU A 123 7.70 4.88 -12.33
CA GLU A 123 6.42 4.18 -12.43
C GLU A 123 5.24 5.13 -12.20
N GLU A 124 5.30 5.99 -11.18
CA GLU A 124 4.27 7.02 -10.97
C GLU A 124 4.09 7.99 -12.15
N LYS A 125 5.16 8.25 -12.90
CA LYS A 125 5.10 9.11 -14.11
C LYS A 125 4.48 8.36 -15.29
N LEU A 126 4.74 7.06 -15.40
CA LEU A 126 4.18 6.19 -16.43
C LEU A 126 2.66 6.08 -16.27
N GLU A 127 2.17 5.88 -15.05
CA GLU A 127 0.72 5.80 -14.79
C GLU A 127 -0.02 7.13 -15.12
N LYS A 128 0.67 8.27 -15.03
CA LYS A 128 0.12 9.58 -15.43
C LYS A 128 0.05 9.74 -16.95
N LEU A 129 0.97 9.11 -17.69
CA LEU A 129 0.97 9.11 -19.16
C LEU A 129 -0.18 8.25 -19.71
N ASP A 130 -0.43 7.08 -19.13
CA ASP A 130 -1.53 6.21 -19.56
C ASP A 130 -2.90 6.92 -19.43
N LYS A 131 -3.10 7.67 -18.34
CA LYS A 131 -4.31 8.49 -18.13
C LYS A 131 -4.45 9.65 -19.12
N LEU A 132 -3.35 10.10 -19.72
CA LEU A 132 -3.34 11.13 -20.77
C LEU A 132 -3.66 10.53 -22.14
N GLU A 133 -3.12 9.35 -22.43
CA GLU A 133 -3.38 8.60 -23.67
C GLU A 133 -4.88 8.27 -23.79
N GLU A 134 -5.50 7.77 -22.71
CA GLU A 134 -6.94 7.46 -22.68
C GLU A 134 -7.83 8.71 -22.87
N LYS A 135 -7.35 9.89 -22.45
CA LYS A 135 -8.03 11.17 -22.72
C LYS A 135 -7.89 11.59 -24.18
N SER A 136 -6.78 11.27 -24.82
CA SER A 136 -6.55 11.57 -26.23
C SER A 136 -7.47 10.74 -27.14
N ASP A 137 -7.67 9.45 -26.82
CA ASP A 137 -8.57 8.58 -27.57
C ASP A 137 -10.02 9.08 -27.52
N LYS A 138 -10.46 9.55 -26.34
CA LYS A 138 -11.79 10.16 -26.16
C LYS A 138 -11.96 11.44 -26.97
N LEU A 139 -10.90 12.23 -27.10
CA LEU A 139 -10.88 13.43 -27.94
C LEU A 139 -11.01 13.07 -29.43
N GLU A 140 -10.32 12.02 -29.89
CA GLU A 140 -10.40 11.56 -31.29
C GLU A 140 -11.81 11.07 -31.65
N ILE A 141 -12.49 10.37 -30.73
CA ILE A 141 -13.90 9.95 -30.91
C ILE A 141 -14.82 11.19 -30.99
N LEU A 142 -14.56 12.20 -30.16
CA LEU A 142 -15.32 13.45 -30.17
C LEU A 142 -15.16 14.18 -31.51
N GLU A 143 -13.94 14.29 -32.04
CA GLU A 143 -13.68 14.90 -33.35
C GLU A 143 -14.43 14.19 -34.47
N LYS A 144 -14.43 12.84 -34.48
CA LYS A 144 -15.20 12.05 -35.46
C LYS A 144 -16.70 12.36 -35.39
N SER A 145 -17.24 12.45 -34.17
CA SER A 145 -18.66 12.81 -33.98
C SER A 145 -18.98 14.25 -34.45
N GLN A 146 -18.04 15.18 -34.30
CA GLN A 146 -18.18 16.55 -34.80
C GLN A 146 -18.19 16.61 -36.33
N CYS A 147 -17.35 15.81 -37.01
CA CYS A 147 -17.39 15.68 -38.46
C CYS A 147 -18.76 15.19 -38.97
N GLU A 148 -19.35 14.19 -38.32
CA GLU A 148 -20.70 13.70 -38.68
C GLU A 148 -21.79 14.76 -38.48
N ILE A 149 -21.68 15.58 -37.42
CA ILE A 149 -22.62 16.68 -37.16
C ILE A 149 -22.50 17.76 -38.25
N LEU A 150 -21.28 18.10 -38.68
CA LEU A 150 -21.05 19.08 -39.75
C LEU A 150 -21.66 18.61 -41.08
N GLU A 151 -21.51 17.33 -41.43
CA GLU A 151 -22.16 16.78 -42.63
C GLU A 151 -23.69 16.86 -42.57
N LYS A 152 -24.27 16.59 -41.40
CA LYS A 152 -25.72 16.70 -41.19
C LYS A 152 -26.20 18.14 -41.31
N LEU A 153 -25.46 19.10 -40.79
CA LEU A 153 -25.77 20.54 -40.93
C LEU A 153 -25.73 20.99 -42.40
N GLY A 154 -24.73 20.57 -43.16
CA GLY A 154 -24.65 20.87 -44.60
C GLY A 154 -25.86 20.36 -45.38
N LYS A 155 -26.34 19.14 -45.08
CA LYS A 155 -27.56 18.59 -45.69
C LYS A 155 -28.81 19.42 -45.32
N LEU A 156 -28.90 19.89 -44.08
CA LEU A 156 -30.03 20.68 -43.62
C LEU A 156 -30.09 22.06 -44.31
N GLU A 157 -28.95 22.70 -44.53
CA GLU A 157 -28.85 23.96 -45.27
C GLU A 157 -29.30 23.81 -46.74
N THR A 158 -28.99 22.68 -47.39
CA THR A 158 -29.48 22.40 -48.74
C THR A 158 -30.99 22.19 -48.80
N LEU A 159 -31.57 21.56 -47.76
CA LEU A 159 -33.02 21.37 -47.64
C LEU A 159 -33.72 22.72 -47.46
N GLU A 160 -33.18 23.59 -46.60
CA GLU A 160 -33.74 24.92 -46.35
C GLU A 160 -33.75 25.77 -47.63
N LYS A 161 -32.66 25.76 -48.40
CA LYS A 161 -32.61 26.40 -49.74
C LYS A 161 -33.69 25.85 -50.67
N SER A 162 -33.90 24.54 -50.69
CA SER A 162 -34.95 23.93 -51.51
C SER A 162 -36.37 24.32 -51.07
N HIS A 163 -36.61 24.48 -49.76
CA HIS A 163 -37.90 24.93 -49.23
C HIS A 163 -38.19 26.39 -49.60
N CYS A 164 -37.19 27.27 -49.51
CA CYS A 164 -37.33 28.67 -49.96
C CYS A 164 -37.70 28.73 -51.45
N GLU A 165 -37.06 27.94 -52.31
CA GLU A 165 -37.41 27.87 -53.73
C GLU A 165 -38.83 27.35 -53.99
N ILE A 166 -39.32 26.41 -53.16
CA ILE A 166 -40.69 25.89 -53.26
C ILE A 166 -41.70 26.96 -52.83
N LEU A 167 -41.42 27.70 -51.75
CA LEU A 167 -42.27 28.80 -51.29
C LEU A 167 -42.37 29.89 -52.36
N ASP A 168 -41.25 30.31 -52.95
CA ASP A 168 -41.23 31.28 -54.05
C ASP A 168 -42.07 30.81 -55.26
N LYS A 169 -42.07 29.50 -55.55
CA LYS A 169 -42.89 28.91 -56.63
C LYS A 169 -44.37 28.90 -56.28
N LEU A 170 -44.73 28.60 -55.03
CA LEU A 170 -46.12 28.59 -54.57
C LEU A 170 -46.72 30.01 -54.54
N GLU A 171 -45.94 31.01 -54.13
CA GLU A 171 -46.36 32.42 -54.13
C GLU A 171 -46.69 32.88 -55.56
N LYS A 172 -45.83 32.59 -56.54
CA LYS A 172 -46.09 32.85 -57.96
C LYS A 172 -47.33 32.16 -58.52
N LEU A 173 -47.69 30.98 -58.00
CA LEU A 173 -48.91 30.26 -58.41
C LEU A 173 -50.17 30.85 -57.80
N LEU A 174 -50.11 31.31 -56.54
CA LEU A 174 -51.21 32.01 -55.89
C LEU A 174 -51.50 33.35 -56.56
N GLU A 175 -50.46 34.12 -56.91
CA GLU A 175 -50.61 35.37 -57.68
C GLU A 175 -51.26 35.14 -59.04
N ARG A 176 -50.95 34.04 -59.72
CA ARG A 176 -51.57 33.67 -61.02
C ARG A 176 -53.03 33.24 -60.92
N ASN A 177 -53.43 32.63 -59.82
CA ASN A 177 -54.80 32.14 -59.61
C ASN A 177 -55.74 33.20 -58.98
N ALA A 178 -55.19 34.34 -58.54
CA ALA A 178 -55.94 35.46 -57.98
C ALA A 178 -56.33 36.55 -59.02
N CYS A 179 -55.92 36.38 -60.28
CA CYS A 179 -56.40 37.12 -61.45
C CYS A 179 -57.44 36.30 -62.22
#